data_AF-A0AA42ZR98-F1
#
_entry.id   AF-A0AA42ZR98-F1
#
_cell.length_a   1.000
_cell.length_b   1.000
_cell.length_c   1.000
_cell.angle_alpha   90.00
_cell.angle_beta   90.00
_cell.angle_gamma   90.00
#
_symmetry.space_group_name_H-M   'P 1'
#
loop_
_entity.id
_entity.type
_entity.pdbx_description
1 polymer ?
#
loop_
_entity_poly.entity_id
_entity_poly.type
_entity_poly.pdbx_seq_one_letter_code
_entity_poly.pdbx_strand_id
1 'polypeptide(L)' 'MEDRTRGDAPEGPSLGPAFWKQARVVLPEGPKKQLTVRLDADVVAWFKAQGKGYQTRMNAVLRSFYEAHRKPQ' A
#
# COMPACT_ATOMS: atom_id res chain seq x y z
N MET A 1 7.75 6.18 -19.19
CA MET A 1 7.28 6.03 -17.80
C MET A 1 8.47 6.46 -16.95
N GLU A 2 8.53 7.74 -16.60
CA GLU A 2 9.70 8.30 -15.92
C GLU A 2 9.71 7.89 -14.45
N ASP A 3 10.82 7.28 -14.06
CA ASP A 3 11.13 6.89 -12.69
C ASP A 3 11.11 8.14 -11.80
N ARG A 4 10.17 8.19 -10.86
CA ARG A 4 9.95 9.35 -9.97
C ARG A 4 10.87 9.33 -8.76
N THR A 5 11.99 8.59 -8.82
CA THR A 5 12.95 8.58 -7.71
C THR A 5 13.67 9.92 -7.69
N ARG A 6 13.63 10.58 -6.53
CA ARG A 6 14.36 11.82 -6.29
C ARG A 6 15.85 11.51 -6.52
N GLY A 7 16.53 12.26 -7.40
CA GLY A 7 17.93 11.97 -7.80
C GLY A 7 18.99 12.00 -6.68
N ASP A 8 18.60 12.34 -5.45
CA ASP A 8 19.44 12.38 -4.25
C ASP A 8 19.00 11.34 -3.19
N ALA A 9 18.13 10.40 -3.55
CA ALA A 9 17.74 9.33 -2.63
C ALA A 9 18.92 8.36 -2.46
N PRO A 10 19.39 8.10 -1.22
CA PRO A 10 20.40 7.08 -0.99
C PRO A 10 19.86 5.72 -1.43
N GLU A 11 20.72 4.89 -2.03
CA GLU A 11 20.34 3.51 -2.36
C GLU A 11 19.89 2.80 -1.08
N GLY A 12 18.62 2.40 -1.06
CA GLY A 12 18.06 1.62 0.03
C GLY A 12 18.73 0.24 0.08
N PRO A 13 18.94 -0.34 1.27
CA PRO A 13 19.47 -1.68 1.38
C PRO A 13 18.56 -2.68 0.66
N SER A 14 19.15 -3.58 -0.13
CA SER A 14 18.40 -4.64 -0.81
C SER A 14 17.76 -5.56 0.23
N LEU A 15 16.43 -5.52 0.33
CA LEU A 15 15.65 -6.32 1.26
C LEU A 15 15.50 -7.74 0.67
N GLY A 16 16.42 -8.63 1.04
CA GLY A 16 16.46 -10.01 0.56
C GLY A 16 15.20 -10.83 0.93
N PRO A 17 15.05 -12.04 0.39
CA PRO A 17 13.85 -12.87 0.59
C PRO A 17 13.52 -13.17 2.05
N ALA A 18 14.54 -13.18 2.93
CA ALA A 18 14.38 -13.39 4.36
C ALA A 18 13.61 -12.24 5.05
N PHE A 19 13.76 -11.00 4.57
CA PHE A 19 13.03 -9.84 5.09
C PHE A 19 11.52 -10.02 4.92
N TRP A 20 11.09 -10.40 3.72
CA TRP A 20 9.68 -10.57 3.39
C TRP A 20 9.01 -11.74 4.12
N LYS A 21 9.79 -12.77 4.53
CA LYS A 21 9.28 -13.86 5.37
C LYS A 21 8.88 -13.41 6.77
N GLN A 22 9.46 -12.32 7.28
CA GLN A 22 9.25 -11.83 8.65
C GLN A 22 8.50 -10.49 8.68
N ALA A 23 8.23 -9.90 7.52
CA ALA A 23 7.53 -8.64 7.40
C ALA A 23 6.14 -8.74 8.06
N ARG A 24 5.94 -7.95 9.13
CA ARG A 24 4.63 -7.82 9.77
C ARG A 24 3.82 -6.78 9.03
N VAL A 25 2.64 -7.18 8.57
CA VAL A 25 1.63 -6.25 8.06
C VAL A 25 1.10 -5.46 9.26
N VAL A 26 1.60 -4.24 9.43
CA VAL A 26 1.07 -3.31 10.44
C VAL A 26 -0.21 -2.71 9.87
N LEU A 27 -1.34 -3.08 10.48
CA LEU A 27 -2.62 -2.52 10.12
C LEU A 27 -2.82 -1.23 10.90
N PRO A 28 -3.02 -0.09 10.22
CA PRO A 28 -3.19 1.20 10.88
C PRO A 28 -4.51 1.26 11.67
N GLU A 29 -4.43 1.61 12.95
CA GLU A 29 -5.57 1.63 13.90
C GLU A 29 -6.33 2.98 13.93
N GLY A 30 -6.17 3.83 12.91
CA GLY A 30 -6.85 5.12 12.86
C GLY A 30 -8.34 5.03 12.49
N PRO A 31 -9.16 6.03 12.87
CA PRO A 31 -10.57 6.08 12.50
C PRO A 31 -10.72 6.08 10.97
N LYS A 32 -11.50 5.12 10.47
CA LYS A 32 -11.81 4.99 9.05
C LYS A 32 -13.00 5.88 8.74
N LYS A 33 -12.89 6.71 7.70
CA LYS A 33 -14.03 7.44 7.16
C LYS A 33 -14.71 6.58 6.11
N GLN A 34 -16.03 6.42 6.19
CA GLN A 34 -16.81 5.82 5.12
C GLN A 34 -17.03 6.88 4.04
N LEU A 35 -16.56 6.62 2.83
CA LEU A 35 -16.79 7.48 1.67
C LEU A 35 -17.27 6.64 0.49
N THR A 36 -18.10 7.25 -0.37
CA THR A 36 -18.50 6.65 -1.65
C THR A 36 -17.48 7.03 -2.70
N VAL A 37 -16.76 6.04 -3.23
CA VAL A 37 -15.71 6.22 -4.24
C VAL A 37 -15.99 5.32 -5.43
N ARG A 38 -15.59 5.76 -6.63
CA ARG A 38 -15.60 4.90 -7.82
C ARG A 38 -14.18 4.38 -8.04
N LEU A 39 -14.06 3.07 -8.22
CA LEU A 39 -12.83 2.36 -8.54
C LEU A 39 -13.08 1.53 -9.79
N ASP A 40 -12.00 1.19 -10.51
CA ASP A 40 -12.10 0.31 -11.67
C ASP A 40 -12.65 -1.07 -11.27
N ALA A 41 -13.47 -1.63 -12.15
CA ALA A 41 -14.23 -2.85 -11.86
C ALA A 41 -13.33 -4.08 -11.66
N ASP A 42 -12.23 -4.15 -12.42
CA ASP A 42 -11.21 -5.19 -12.35
C ASP A 42 -10.44 -5.14 -11.01
N VAL A 43 -10.09 -3.94 -10.53
CA VAL A 43 -9.45 -3.74 -9.23
C VAL A 43 -10.36 -4.25 -8.11
N VAL A 44 -11.65 -3.88 -8.14
CA VAL A 44 -12.62 -4.34 -7.14
C VAL A 44 -12.81 -5.86 -7.21
N ALA A 45 -12.89 -6.43 -8.41
CA ALA A 45 -13.02 -7.87 -8.61
C ALA A 45 -11.81 -8.63 -8.05
N TRP A 46 -10.59 -8.15 -8.33
CA TRP A 46 -9.36 -8.75 -7.84
C TRP A 46 -9.30 -8.78 -6.30
N PHE A 47 -9.60 -7.66 -5.64
CA PHE A 47 -9.62 -7.62 -4.18
C PHE A 47 -10.71 -8.52 -3.59
N LYS A 48 -11.93 -8.51 -4.17
CA LYS A 48 -13.03 -9.38 -3.73
C LYS A 48 -12.69 -10.87 -3.85
N ALA A 49 -11.98 -11.27 -4.90
CA ALA A 49 -11.55 -12.66 -5.11
C ALA A 49 -10.66 -13.18 -3.97
N GLN A 50 -10.00 -12.29 -3.23
CA GLN A 50 -9.16 -12.66 -2.09
C GLN A 50 -9.96 -12.94 -0.80
N GLY A 51 -11.29 -12.79 -0.81
CA GLY A 51 -12.19 -13.19 0.27
C GLY A 51 -12.48 -12.11 1.33
N LYS A 52 -12.88 -12.56 2.53
CA LYS A 52 -13.26 -11.67 3.64
C LYS A 52 -12.11 -10.73 4.01
N GLY A 53 -12.43 -9.44 4.18
CA GLY A 53 -11.44 -8.41 4.51
C GLY A 53 -10.80 -7.74 3.28
N TYR A 54 -11.34 -7.94 2.07
CA TYR A 54 -10.83 -7.27 0.86
C TYR A 54 -10.74 -5.74 1.00
N GLN A 55 -11.72 -5.09 1.65
CA GLN A 55 -11.68 -3.64 1.91
C GLN A 55 -10.50 -3.25 2.81
N THR A 56 -10.21 -4.08 3.82
CA THR A 56 -9.08 -3.88 4.72
C THR A 56 -7.76 -3.98 3.97
N ARG A 57 -7.61 -4.95 3.06
CA ARG A 57 -6.43 -5.11 2.20
C ARG A 57 -6.28 -3.95 1.21
N MET A 58 -7.37 -3.58 0.56
CA MET A 58 -7.41 -2.42 -0.35
C MET A 58 -7.00 -1.13 0.36
N ASN A 59 -7.51 -0.90 1.58
CA ASN A 59 -7.10 0.24 2.39
C ASN A 59 -5.61 0.19 2.81
N ALA A 60 -5.06 -0.99 3.10
CA ALA A 60 -3.65 -1.15 3.42
C ALA A 60 -2.75 -0.77 2.22
N VAL A 61 -3.11 -1.21 1.00
CA VAL A 61 -2.38 -0.84 -0.23
C VAL A 61 -2.41 0.67 -0.47
N LEU A 62 -3.59 1.30 -0.38
CA LEU A 62 -3.75 2.74 -0.54
C LEU A 62 -2.93 3.52 0.50
N ARG A 63 -2.86 3.01 1.74
CA ARG A 63 -2.02 3.61 2.78
C ARG A 63 -0.55 3.49 2.45
N SER A 64 -0.05 2.31 2.12
CA SER A 64 1.37 2.12 1.80
C SER A 64 1.79 3.02 0.64
N PHE A 65 0.92 3.17 -0.37
CA PHE A 65 1.15 4.11 -1.45
C PHE A 65 1.23 5.57 -0.95
N TYR A 66 0.27 6.02 -0.15
CA TYR A 66 0.28 7.38 0.42
C TYR A 66 1.48 7.64 1.33
N GLU A 67 1.83 6.70 2.21
CA GLU A 67 2.96 6.84 3.13
C GLU A 67 4.29 6.93 2.39
N ALA A 68 4.48 6.15 1.31
CA ALA A 68 5.65 6.23 0.45
C ALA A 68 5.78 7.59 -0.29
N HIS A 69 4.65 8.24 -0.59
CA HIS A 69 4.63 9.53 -1.30
C HIS A 69 4.51 10.73 -0.37
N ARG A 70 4.26 10.51 0.93
CA ARG A 70 4.22 11.57 1.92
C ARG A 70 5.65 11.97 2.24
N LYS A 71 6.07 13.14 1.76
CA LYS A 71 7.34 13.75 2.21
C LYS A 71 7.34 13.80 3.75
N PRO A 72 8.44 13.41 4.41
CA PRO A 72 8.61 13.78 5.82
C PRO A 72 8.54 15.31 5.87
N GLN A 73 7.59 15.83 6.63
CA GLN A 73 7.63 17.23 7.07
C GLN A 73 8.74 17.38 8.09
#